data_AF-A0A7L0KIQ1-F1
#
_entry.id   AF-A0A7L0KIQ1-F1
#
_cell.length_a   1.000
_cell.length_b   1.000
_cell.length_c   1.000
_cell.angle_alpha   90.00
_cell.angle_beta   90.00
_cell.angle_gamma   90.00
#
_symmetry.space_group_name_H-M   'P 1'
#
loop_
_entity.id
_entity.type
_entity.pdbx_description
1 polymer ?
#
loop_
_entity_poly.entity_id
_entity_poly.type
_entity_poly.pdbx_seq_one_letter_code
_entity_poly.pdbx_strand_id
1 'polypeptide(L)'
;SQLTATKAGRHTVREKGAYLVLRELHRWEREPDVLAACEKLIQVLIGDEPGPGMENLLEVSVPEEVERQLQRLDQEEEERWQREREEQRQEPPR
;
A
#
# COMPACT_ATOMS: atom_id res chain seq x y z
N SER A 1 1.24 -7.06 -3.96
CA SER A 1 1.56 -7.80 -5.21
C SER A 1 2.14 -9.16 -4.84
N GLN A 2 1.93 -10.21 -5.65
CA GLN A 2 2.53 -11.53 -5.36
C GLN A 2 4.06 -11.47 -5.33
N LEU A 3 4.67 -10.59 -6.14
CA LEU A 3 6.12 -10.43 -6.18
C LEU A 3 6.68 -9.90 -4.85
N THR A 4 6.04 -8.92 -4.22
CA THR A 4 6.50 -8.35 -2.95
C THR A 4 6.05 -9.12 -1.70
N ALA A 5 5.39 -10.27 -1.87
CA ALA A 5 5.00 -11.13 -0.75
C ALA A 5 6.22 -11.75 -0.06
N THR A 6 7.25 -12.09 -0.82
CA THR A 6 8.48 -12.71 -0.30
C THR A 6 9.58 -11.68 -0.08
N LYS A 7 10.45 -11.94 0.90
CA LYS A 7 11.68 -11.18 1.15
C LYS A 7 12.53 -11.00 -0.10
N ALA A 8 12.78 -12.10 -0.83
CA ALA A 8 13.58 -12.08 -2.06
C ALA A 8 12.98 -11.18 -3.14
N GLY A 9 11.65 -11.22 -3.29
CA GLY A 9 10.95 -10.35 -4.23
C GLY A 9 10.99 -8.88 -3.82
N ARG A 10 10.76 -8.55 -2.53
CA ARG A 10 10.94 -7.17 -2.02
C ARG A 10 12.36 -6.66 -2.27
N HIS A 11 13.37 -7.47 -1.98
CA HIS A 11 14.77 -7.11 -2.21
C HIS A 11 15.04 -6.79 -3.68
N THR A 12 14.63 -7.68 -4.58
CA THR A 12 14.78 -7.50 -6.03
C THR A 12 14.12 -6.20 -6.52
N VAL A 13 12.91 -5.91 -6.02
CA VAL A 13 12.15 -4.70 -6.40
C VAL A 13 12.84 -3.44 -5.87
N ARG A 14 13.36 -3.46 -4.63
CA ARG A 14 14.13 -2.34 -4.04
C ARG A 14 15.42 -2.08 -4.81
N GLU A 15 16.20 -3.11 -5.12
CA GLU A 15 17.48 -3.00 -5.83
C GLU A 15 17.33 -2.39 -7.22
N LYS A 16 16.21 -2.66 -7.90
CA LYS A 16 15.92 -2.07 -9.21
C LYS A 16 15.47 -0.61 -9.17
N GLY A 17 15.45 0.02 -7.99
CA GLY A 17 15.03 1.42 -7.83
C GLY A 17 13.53 1.63 -8.05
N ALA A 18 12.71 0.57 -7.98
CA ALA A 18 11.28 0.65 -8.27
C ALA A 18 10.55 1.63 -7.34
N TYR A 19 11.01 1.80 -6.09
CA TYR A 19 10.46 2.79 -5.17
C TYR A 19 10.48 4.22 -5.74
N LEU A 20 11.58 4.62 -6.40
CA LEU A 20 11.68 5.97 -6.96
C LEU A 20 10.66 6.19 -8.08
N VAL A 21 10.48 5.19 -8.94
CA VAL A 21 9.49 5.20 -10.03
C VAL A 21 8.07 5.25 -9.46
N LEU A 22 7.76 4.40 -8.48
CA LEU A 22 6.44 4.33 -7.85
C LEU A 22 6.08 5.61 -7.11
N ARG A 23 7.03 6.21 -6.38
CA ARG A 23 6.82 7.47 -5.68
C ARG A 23 6.52 8.61 -6.65
N GLU A 24 7.22 8.64 -7.78
CA GLU A 24 6.97 9.63 -8.81
C GLU A 24 5.60 9.40 -9.47
N LEU A 25 5.28 8.15 -9.86
CA LEU A 25 3.96 7.79 -10.39
C LEU A 25 2.83 8.20 -9.45
N HIS A 26 2.95 7.84 -8.17
CA HIS A 26 1.98 8.22 -7.13
C HIS A 26 1.75 9.74 -7.05
N ARG A 27 2.76 10.57 -7.32
CA ARG A 27 2.60 12.03 -7.29
C ARG A 27 1.73 12.57 -8.44
N TRP A 28 1.75 11.89 -9.59
CA TRP A 28 1.11 12.37 -10.81
C TRP A 28 -0.18 11.63 -11.14
N GLU A 29 -0.38 10.44 -10.58
CA GLU A 29 -1.53 9.60 -10.83
C GLU A 29 -2.82 10.25 -10.31
N ARG A 30 -3.91 10.06 -11.04
CA ARG A 30 -5.24 10.60 -10.75
C ARG A 30 -6.29 9.51 -10.65
N GLU A 31 -6.00 8.34 -11.21
CA GLU A 31 -6.87 7.18 -11.09
C GLU A 31 -6.77 6.63 -9.65
N PRO A 32 -7.91 6.55 -8.91
CA PRO A 32 -7.91 6.15 -7.51
C PRO A 32 -7.37 4.75 -7.20
N ASP A 33 -7.75 3.75 -8.00
CA ASP A 33 -7.31 2.37 -7.84
C ASP A 33 -5.80 2.22 -8.09
N VAL A 34 -5.24 2.98 -9.04
CA VAL A 34 -3.80 2.99 -9.33
C VAL A 34 -3.04 3.68 -8.20
N LEU A 35 -3.55 4.79 -7.66
CA LEU A 35 -2.97 5.44 -6.49
C LEU A 35 -2.94 4.49 -5.29
N ALA A 36 -4.07 3.84 -4.97
CA ALA A 36 -4.17 2.89 -3.87
C ALA A 36 -3.21 1.69 -4.05
N ALA A 37 -3.06 1.19 -5.28
CA ALA A 37 -2.09 0.14 -5.58
C ALA A 37 -0.64 0.61 -5.41
N CYS A 38 -0.33 1.84 -5.83
CA CYS A 38 0.99 2.45 -5.66
C CYS A 38 1.33 2.65 -4.18
N GLU A 39 0.38 3.15 -3.39
CA GLU A 39 0.54 3.35 -1.95
C GLU A 39 0.84 2.04 -1.23
N LYS A 40 0.02 1.00 -1.45
CA LYS A 40 0.23 -0.34 -0.86
C LYS A 40 1.61 -0.91 -1.22
N LEU A 41 2.05 -0.70 -2.46
CA LEU A 41 3.37 -1.19 -2.89
C LEU A 41 4.50 -0.38 -2.25
N ILE A 42 4.36 0.94 -2.16
CA ILE A 42 5.31 1.83 -1.49
C ILE A 42 5.45 1.45 -0.01
N GLN A 43 4.33 1.28 0.71
CA GLN A 43 4.31 0.86 2.12
C GLN A 43 5.13 -0.43 2.34
N VAL A 44 4.92 -1.44 1.49
CA VAL A 44 5.67 -2.71 1.56
C VAL A 44 7.17 -2.51 1.26
N LEU A 45 7.52 -1.61 0.35
CA LEU A 45 8.93 -1.38 -0.02
C LEU A 45 9.69 -0.55 1.00
N ILE A 46 9.04 0.38 1.70
CA ILE A 46 9.70 1.21 2.73
C ILE A 46 9.67 0.57 4.12
N GLY A 47 8.77 -0.38 4.36
CA GLY A 47 8.64 -1.09 5.63
C GLY A 47 9.86 -1.96 5.94
N ASP A 48 10.12 -2.11 7.25
CA ASP A 48 11.16 -2.97 7.77
C ASP A 48 10.92 -4.43 7.37
N GLU A 49 12.02 -5.16 7.18
CA GLU A 49 11.95 -6.56 6.81
C GLU A 49 11.59 -7.40 8.04
N PRO A 50 10.55 -8.27 7.97
CA PRO A 50 10.16 -9.10 9.09
C PRO A 50 11.24 -10.11 9.50
N GLY A 51 11.12 -10.62 10.72
CA GLY A 51 12.07 -11.56 11.32
C GLY A 51 12.12 -12.93 10.63
N PRO A 52 13.09 -13.78 11.01
CA PRO A 52 13.21 -15.14 10.47
C PRO A 52 11.91 -15.95 10.65
N GLY A 53 11.50 -16.66 9.60
CA GLY A 53 10.25 -17.44 9.59
C GLY A 53 9.00 -16.62 9.22
N MET A 54 9.15 -15.33 8.91
CA MET A 54 8.07 -14.44 8.47
C MET A 54 8.35 -13.81 7.10
N GLU A 55 9.21 -14.44 6.29
CA GLU A 55 9.69 -13.88 5.03
C GLU A 55 8.60 -13.79 3.95
N ASN A 56 7.62 -14.71 3.98
CA ASN A 56 6.46 -14.71 3.09
C ASN A 56 5.23 -14.17 3.81
N LEU A 57 4.84 -12.94 3.47
CA LEU A 57 3.71 -12.23 4.08
C LEU A 57 2.35 -12.91 3.84
N LEU A 58 2.27 -13.88 2.92
CA LEU A 58 1.05 -14.65 2.66
C LEU A 58 0.93 -15.91 3.52
N GLU A 59 2.01 -16.33 4.18
CA GLU A 59 2.07 -17.57 4.97
C GLU A 59 2.13 -17.32 6.48
N VAL A 60 2.27 -16.06 6.91
CA VAL A 60 2.30 -15.69 8.32
C VAL A 60 0.91 -15.74 8.94
N SER A 61 0.82 -16.33 10.14
CA SER A 61 -0.37 -16.23 10.97
C SER A 61 -0.42 -14.86 11.64
N VAL A 62 -1.51 -14.13 11.39
CA VAL A 62 -1.77 -12.83 12.00
C VAL A 62 -2.58 -13.05 13.29
N PRO A 63 -2.12 -12.56 14.46
CA PRO A 63 -2.92 -12.60 15.68
C PRO A 63 -4.23 -11.82 15.52
N GLU A 64 -5.32 -12.30 16.13
CA GLU A 64 -6.67 -11.73 15.97
C GLU A 64 -6.74 -10.23 16.32
N GLU A 65 -6.02 -9.79 17.36
CA GLU A 65 -5.96 -8.37 17.74
C GLU A 65 -5.35 -7.50 16.62
N VAL A 66 -4.27 -7.99 16.00
CA VAL A 66 -3.58 -7.30 14.91
C VAL A 66 -4.48 -7.28 13.67
N GLU A 67 -5.15 -8.39 13.35
CA GLU A 67 -6.10 -8.45 12.25
C GLU A 67 -7.24 -7.43 12.40
N ARG A 68 -7.85 -7.34 13.60
CA ARG A 68 -8.88 -6.35 13.89
C ARG A 68 -8.37 -4.91 13.80
N GLN A 69 -7.13 -4.67 14.19
CA GLN A 69 -6.50 -3.35 14.06
C GLN A 69 -6.30 -2.98 12.58
N LEU A 70 -5.79 -3.91 11.76
CA LEU A 70 -5.60 -3.71 10.32
C LEU A 70 -6.94 -3.41 9.63
N GLN A 71 -7.98 -4.21 9.90
CA GLN A 71 -9.33 -3.98 9.34
C GLN A 71 -9.90 -2.60 9.68
N ARG A 72 -9.62 -2.09 10.90
CA ARG A 72 -10.05 -0.73 11.28
C ARG A 72 -9.31 0.33 10.49
N LEU A 73 -7.99 0.19 10.33
CA LEU A 73 -7.18 1.14 9.56
C LEU A 73 -7.63 1.17 8.09
N ASP A 74 -7.90 0.01 7.50
CA ASP A 74 -8.42 -0.10 6.13
C ASP A 74 -9.78 0.61 5.99
N GLN A 75 -10.69 0.42 6.95
CA GLN A 75 -12.00 1.09 6.96
C GLN A 75 -11.86 2.62 7.08
N GLU A 76 -11.00 3.09 7.97
CA GLU A 76 -10.73 4.53 8.15
C GLU A 76 -10.10 5.17 6.92
N GLU A 77 -9.19 4.46 6.26
CA GLU A 77 -8.59 4.88 4.98
C GLU A 77 -9.69 5.00 3.91
N GLU A 78 -10.50 3.96 3.73
CA GLU A 78 -11.55 3.95 2.70
C GLU A 78 -12.58 5.06 2.94
N GLU A 79 -12.98 5.34 4.18
CA GLU A 79 -13.85 6.47 4.52
C GLU A 79 -13.22 7.84 4.21
N ARG A 80 -11.91 8.02 4.41
CA ARG A 80 -11.21 9.26 4.01
C ARG A 80 -11.24 9.41 2.50
N TRP A 81 -10.92 8.35 1.77
CA TRP A 81 -10.94 8.34 0.32
C TRP A 81 -12.33 8.65 -0.25
N GLN A 82 -13.40 8.07 0.30
CA GLN A 82 -14.76 8.40 -0.15
C GLN A 82 -15.09 9.87 0.08
N ARG A 83 -14.74 10.43 1.24
CA ARG A 83 -14.94 11.86 1.54
C ARG A 83 -14.20 12.76 0.55
N GLU A 84 -12.91 12.49 0.31
CA GLU A 84 -12.11 13.28 -0.65
C GLU A 84 -12.67 13.21 -2.08
N ARG A 85 -13.19 12.04 -2.48
CA ARG A 85 -13.84 11.87 -3.80
C ARG A 85 -15.17 12.63 -3.88
N GLU A 86 -15.96 12.63 -2.81
CA GLU A 86 -17.21 13.39 -2.73
C GLU A 86 -16.96 14.90 -2.76
N GLU A 87 -15.95 15.39 -2.04
CA GLU A 87 -15.53 16.79 -2.04
C GLU A 87 -15.08 17.24 -3.45
N GLN A 88 -14.23 16.45 -4.11
CA GLN A 88 -13.79 16.72 -5.49
C GLN A 88 -14.95 16.74 -6.50
N ARG A 89 -16.01 15.96 -6.25
CA ARG A 89 -17.21 15.96 -7.11
C ARG A 89 -18.13 17.16 -6.86
N GLN A 90 -18.06 17.76 -5.68
CA GLN A 90 -18.87 18.92 -5.29
C GLN A 90 -18.18 20.27 -5.57
N GLU A 91 -16.86 20.30 -5.83
CA GLU A 91 -16.19 21.52 -6.29
C GLU A 91 -16.68 21.96 -7.69
N PRO A 92 -17.20 23.19 -7.85
CA PRO A 92 -17.58 23.70 -9.16
C PRO A 92 -16.32 23.93 -10.02
N PRO A 93 -16.40 23.75 -11.36
CA PRO A 93 -15.26 23.95 -12.24
C PRO A 93 -14.77 25.40 -12.15
N ARG A 94 -13.45 25.58 -12.01
CA ARG A 94 -12.78 26.90 -12.02
C ARG A 94 -12.73 27.51 -13.41
#